data_AF-A0A7J4S6L4-F1
#
_entry.id   AF-A0A7J4S6L4-F1
#
_cell.length_a   1.000
_cell.length_b   1.000
_cell.length_c   1.000
_cell.angle_alpha   90.00
_cell.angle_beta   90.00
_cell.angle_gamma   90.00
#
_symmetry.space_group_name_H-M   'P 1'
#
loop_
_entity.id
_entity.type
_entity.pdbx_description
1 polymer ?
#
loop_
_entity_poly.entity_id
_entity_poly.type
_entity_poly.pdbx_seq_one_letter_code
_entity_poly.pdbx_strand_id
1 'polypeptide(L)'
;MSRTQLVVVAAVGLGLLLLAIGTVVVNLGMNPTGSNAALVSTWGPIVMDFGLWLLVGGIILAAVTMENLDVFVRLFLMILAFVALLMVVANPKGFFP
;
A
#
# COMPACT_ATOMS: atom_id res chain seq x y z
N MET A 1 -6.02 23.29 3.19
CA MET A 1 -5.40 21.99 3.47
C MET A 1 -4.37 22.19 4.58
N SER A 2 -4.49 21.48 5.70
CA SER A 2 -3.46 21.52 6.75
C SER A 2 -2.24 20.68 6.36
N ARG A 3 -1.07 20.95 6.94
CA ARG A 3 0.16 20.19 6.69
C ARG A 3 -0.03 18.69 6.94
N THR A 4 -0.76 18.35 8.00
CA THR A 4 -1.12 16.98 8.37
C THR A 4 -2.01 16.31 7.32
N GLN A 5 -3.02 17.01 6.81
CA GLN A 5 -3.87 16.49 5.73
C GLN A 5 -3.06 16.22 4.46
N LEU A 6 -2.11 17.08 4.12
CA LEU A 6 -1.24 16.87 2.97
C LEU A 6 -0.36 15.63 3.16
N VAL A 7 0.22 15.42 4.35
CA VAL A 7 1.02 14.22 4.66
C VAL A 7 0.17 12.95 4.59
N VAL A 8 -1.05 12.97 5.12
CA VAL A 8 -1.98 11.83 5.04
C VAL A 8 -2.33 11.51 3.58
N VAL A 9 -2.73 12.52 2.81
CA VAL A 9 -3.08 12.35 1.40
C VAL A 9 -1.88 11.87 0.59
N ALA A 10 -0.68 12.38 0.88
CA ALA A 10 0.56 11.92 0.27
C ALA A 10 0.88 10.47 0.66
N ALA A 11 0.79 10.10 1.93
CA ALA A 11 1.08 8.74 2.39
C ALA A 11 0.11 7.71 1.79
N VAL A 12 -1.20 7.99 1.86
CA VAL A 12 -2.23 7.11 1.28
C VAL A 12 -2.12 7.09 -0.24
N GLY A 13 -2.00 8.26 -0.88
CA GLY A 13 -1.92 8.37 -2.34
C GLY A 13 -0.67 7.71 -2.92
N LEU A 14 0.49 7.91 -2.29
CA LEU A 14 1.71 7.22 -2.66
C LEU A 14 1.58 5.72 -2.39
N GLY A 15 1.00 5.31 -1.26
CA GLY A 15 0.77 3.89 -0.96
C GLY A 15 -0.04 3.20 -2.05
N LEU A 16 -1.15 3.81 -2.47
CA LEU A 16 -1.99 3.33 -3.57
C LEU A 16 -1.25 3.31 -4.92
N LEU A 17 -0.46 4.34 -5.21
CA LEU A 17 0.31 4.43 -6.45
C LEU A 17 1.41 3.37 -6.51
N LEU A 18 2.13 3.14 -5.41
CA LEU A 18 3.13 2.06 -5.34
C LEU A 18 2.48 0.68 -5.41
N LEU A 19 1.30 0.50 -4.84
CA LEU A 19 0.50 -0.72 -5.01
C LEU A 19 0.13 -0.95 -6.47
N ALA A 20 -0.35 0.09 -7.17
CA ALA A 20 -0.72 0.01 -8.58
C ALA A 20 0.49 -0.28 -9.47
N ILE A 21 1.63 0.38 -9.22
CA ILE A 21 2.87 0.11 -9.97
C ILE A 21 3.37 -1.30 -9.68
N GLY A 22 3.44 -1.69 -8.41
CA GLY A 22 3.89 -3.01 -7.98
C GLY A 22 3.06 -4.13 -8.61
N THR A 23 1.73 -4.00 -8.59
CA THR A 23 0.84 -4.98 -9.24
C THR A 23 1.03 -5.06 -10.75
N VAL A 24 1.19 -3.92 -11.44
CA VAL A 24 1.50 -3.92 -12.89
C VAL A 24 2.84 -4.60 -13.17
N VAL A 25 3.88 -4.28 -12.39
CA VAL A 25 5.23 -4.86 -12.57
C VAL A 25 5.21 -6.37 -12.31
N VAL A 26 4.49 -6.84 -11.28
CA VAL A 26 4.36 -8.28 -11.02
C VAL A 26 3.57 -8.98 -12.13
N ASN A 27 2.49 -8.37 -12.63
CA ASN A 27 1.75 -8.92 -13.77
C ASN A 27 2.62 -9.04 -15.04
N LEU A 28 3.52 -8.08 -15.27
CA LEU A 28 4.52 -8.16 -16.34
C LEU A 28 5.58 -9.26 -16.06
N GLY A 29 5.92 -9.48 -14.78
CA GLY A 29 6.85 -10.51 -14.34
C GLY A 29 6.35 -11.94 -14.46
N MET A 30 5.02 -12.16 -14.54
CA MET A 30 4.43 -13.50 -14.78
C MET A 30 4.66 -14.03 -16.19
N ASN A 31 5.03 -13.17 -17.16
CA ASN A 31 5.35 -13.59 -18.52
C ASN A 31 6.60 -12.83 -19.02
N PRO A 32 7.76 -13.05 -18.37
CA PRO A 32 8.89 -12.17 -18.53
C PRO A 32 9.55 -12.40 -19.89
N THR A 33 9.67 -11.34 -20.69
CA THR A 33 10.37 -11.36 -21.98
C THR A 33 11.55 -10.39 -21.96
N GLY A 34 12.72 -10.84 -22.43
CA GLY A 34 13.95 -10.05 -22.52
C GLY A 34 14.94 -10.22 -21.36
N SER A 35 16.08 -9.52 -21.44
CA SER A 35 17.23 -9.68 -20.54
C SER A 35 16.98 -9.29 -19.08
N ASN A 36 15.90 -8.57 -18.80
CA ASN A 36 15.62 -7.96 -17.48
C ASN A 36 14.54 -8.71 -16.69
N ALA A 37 14.14 -9.91 -17.13
CA ALA A 37 13.16 -10.78 -16.48
C ALA A 37 13.38 -10.92 -14.95
N ALA A 38 14.63 -11.19 -14.54
CA ALA A 38 14.99 -11.40 -13.15
C ALA A 38 14.77 -10.15 -12.28
N LEU A 39 15.03 -8.96 -12.83
CA LEU A 39 14.80 -7.69 -12.13
C LEU A 39 13.31 -7.46 -11.89
N VAL A 40 12.46 -7.73 -12.88
CA VAL A 40 11.00 -7.57 -12.76
C VAL A 40 10.43 -8.51 -11.69
N SER A 41 10.85 -9.77 -11.69
CA SER A 41 10.42 -10.75 -10.67
C SER A 41 10.87 -10.41 -9.25
N THR A 42 12.00 -9.72 -9.09
CA THR A 42 12.54 -9.35 -7.77
C THR A 42 11.94 -8.04 -7.26
N TRP A 43 11.91 -7.00 -8.10
CA TRP A 43 11.51 -5.65 -7.68
C TRP A 43 10.00 -5.43 -7.67
N GLY A 44 9.23 -6.15 -8.50
CA GLY A 44 7.77 -6.05 -8.52
C GLY A 44 7.13 -6.34 -7.16
N PRO A 45 7.40 -7.51 -6.55
CA PRO A 45 6.86 -7.85 -5.23
C PRO A 45 7.29 -6.87 -4.15
N ILE A 46 8.56 -6.46 -4.15
CA ILE A 46 9.13 -5.52 -3.17
C ILE A 46 8.40 -4.17 -3.21
N VAL A 47 8.19 -3.60 -4.41
CA VAL A 47 7.51 -2.31 -4.57
C VAL A 47 6.06 -2.38 -4.11
N MET A 48 5.39 -3.49 -4.40
CA MET A 48 4.01 -3.73 -3.96
C MET A 48 3.90 -3.86 -2.44
N ASP A 49 4.78 -4.64 -1.80
CA ASP A 49 4.80 -4.81 -0.35
C ASP A 49 5.08 -3.47 0.36
N PHE A 50 6.02 -2.69 -0.17
CA PHE A 50 6.28 -1.35 0.35
C PHE A 50 5.07 -0.42 0.18
N GLY A 51 4.38 -0.49 -0.96
CA GLY A 51 3.13 0.24 -1.19
C GLY A 51 2.03 -0.13 -0.20
N LEU A 52 1.87 -1.42 0.10
CA LEU A 52 0.93 -1.93 1.10
C LEU A 52 1.24 -1.42 2.51
N TRP A 53 2.49 -1.47 2.95
CA TRP A 53 2.89 -0.92 4.26
C TRP A 53 2.68 0.59 4.34
N LEU A 54 3.01 1.31 3.27
CA LEU A 54 2.80 2.75 3.18
C LEU A 54 1.30 3.11 3.24
N LEU A 55 0.45 2.31 2.57
CA LEU A 55 -1.00 2.46 2.62
C LEU A 55 -1.54 2.21 4.04
N VAL A 56 -1.15 1.11 4.68
CA VAL A 56 -1.55 0.79 6.07
C VAL A 56 -1.14 1.92 7.01
N GLY A 57 0.12 2.35 6.96
CA GLY A 57 0.63 3.46 7.76
C GLY A 57 -0.12 4.77 7.49
N GLY A 58 -0.41 5.07 6.21
CA GLY A 58 -1.18 6.25 5.80
C GLY A 58 -2.62 6.24 6.34
N ILE A 59 -3.30 5.10 6.32
CA ILE A 59 -4.66 4.97 6.85
C ILE A 59 -4.68 5.10 8.37
N ILE A 60 -3.72 4.50 9.09
CA ILE A 60 -3.59 4.66 10.55
C ILE A 60 -3.33 6.13 10.89
N LEU A 61 -2.38 6.77 10.18
CA LEU A 61 -2.08 8.19 10.34
C LEU A 61 -3.32 9.04 10.09
N ALA A 62 -4.11 8.74 9.06
CA ALA A 62 -5.37 9.42 8.76
C ALA A 62 -6.36 9.29 9.94
N ALA A 63 -6.56 8.06 10.42
CA ALA A 63 -7.50 7.78 11.50
C ALA A 63 -7.11 8.46 12.82
N VAL A 64 -5.82 8.59 13.12
CA VAL A 64 -5.35 9.20 14.37
C VAL A 64 -5.28 10.73 14.28
N THR A 65 -4.81 11.29 13.16
CA THR A 65 -4.46 12.71 13.07
C THR A 65 -5.52 13.59 12.44
N MET A 66 -6.51 13.02 11.73
CA MET A 66 -7.58 13.80 11.13
C MET A 66 -8.75 13.98 12.12
N GLU A 67 -8.57 14.94 13.03
CA GLU A 67 -9.55 15.24 14.08
C GLU A 67 -10.87 15.87 13.59
N ASN A 68 -10.91 16.32 12.35
CA ASN A 68 -12.12 16.89 11.74
C ASN A 68 -13.02 15.82 11.10
N LEU A 69 -12.60 14.55 11.10
CA LEU A 69 -13.43 13.44 10.61
C LEU A 69 -14.40 12.98 11.69
N ASP A 70 -15.59 12.60 11.25
CA ASP A 70 -16.59 11.88 12.06
C ASP A 70 -15.94 10.64 12.70
N VAL A 71 -16.36 10.34 13.92
CA VAL A 71 -15.98 9.13 14.66
C VAL A 71 -16.26 7.88 13.83
N PHE A 72 -17.36 7.82 13.08
CA PHE A 72 -17.68 6.67 12.23
C PHE A 72 -16.64 6.48 11.12
N VAL A 73 -16.18 7.58 10.50
CA VAL A 73 -15.16 7.53 9.45
C VAL A 73 -13.82 7.10 10.02
N ARG A 74 -13.43 7.58 11.22
CA ARG A 74 -12.19 7.13 11.86
C ARG A 74 -12.23 5.66 12.24
N LEU A 75 -13.34 5.19 12.80
CA LEU A 75 -13.53 3.77 13.11
C LEU A 75 -13.45 2.92 11.84
N PHE A 76 -14.08 3.37 10.76
CA PHE A 76 -14.00 2.71 9.47
C PHE A 76 -12.55 2.67 8.92
N LEU A 77 -11.82 3.78 8.98
CA LEU A 77 -10.41 3.82 8.59
C LEU A 77 -9.55 2.88 9.46
N MET A 78 -9.82 2.81 10.76
CA MET A 78 -9.10 1.90 11.66
C MET A 78 -9.38 0.43 11.32
N ILE A 79 -10.63 0.09 11.00
CA ILE A 79 -11.01 -1.25 10.54
C ILE A 79 -10.32 -1.56 9.19
N LEU A 80 -10.34 -0.62 8.24
CA LEU A 80 -9.65 -0.78 6.95
C LEU A 80 -8.15 -0.98 7.12
N ALA A 81 -7.50 -0.22 7.99
CA ALA A 81 -6.08 -0.40 8.31
C ALA A 81 -5.83 -1.80 8.87
N PHE A 82 -6.70 -2.27 9.77
CA PHE A 82 -6.58 -3.61 10.33
C PHE A 82 -6.75 -4.70 9.28
N VAL A 83 -7.76 -4.59 8.41
CA VAL A 83 -7.96 -5.53 7.28
C VAL A 83 -6.76 -5.51 6.33
N ALA A 84 -6.25 -4.33 5.97
CA ALA A 84 -5.07 -4.21 5.12
C ALA A 84 -3.82 -4.81 5.77
N LEU A 85 -3.65 -4.63 7.08
CA LEU A 85 -2.56 -5.26 7.83
C LEU A 85 -2.70 -6.78 7.86
N LEU A 86 -3.92 -7.31 8.03
CA LEU A 86 -4.17 -8.75 7.92
C LEU A 86 -3.83 -9.29 6.53
N MET A 87 -4.13 -8.56 5.45
CA MET A 87 -3.74 -8.97 4.10
C MET A 87 -2.22 -9.08 3.94
N VAL A 88 -1.46 -8.16 4.54
CA VAL A 88 0.01 -8.19 4.53
C VAL A 88 0.54 -9.39 5.33
N VAL A 89 0.02 -9.59 6.55
CA VAL A 89 0.48 -10.66 7.44
C VAL A 89 0.07 -12.04 6.94
N ALA A 90 -1.10 -12.15 6.30
CA ALA A 90 -1.58 -13.41 5.72
C ALA A 90 -0.71 -13.91 4.56
N ASN A 91 0.17 -13.06 3.98
CA ASN A 91 1.02 -13.45 2.86
C ASN A 91 2.52 -13.21 3.10
N PRO A 92 3.17 -14.03 3.94
CA PRO A 92 4.57 -13.84 4.36
C PRO A 92 5.61 -14.05 3.26
N LYS A 93 5.22 -14.51 2.06
CA LYS A 93 6.12 -14.70 0.90
C LYS A 93 6.00 -13.59 -0.16
N GLY A 94 5.20 -12.55 0.09
CA GLY A 94 4.78 -11.60 -0.93
C GLY A 94 3.60 -12.15 -1.74
N PHE A 95 2.83 -11.27 -2.39
CA PHE A 95 1.59 -11.64 -3.08
C PHE A 95 1.74 -12.68 -4.23
N PHE A 96 2.97 -12.97 -4.67
CA PHE A 96 3.26 -13.89 -5.76
C PHE A 96 4.51 -14.74 -5.48
N PRO A 97 4.50 -16.04 -5.87
CA PRO A 97 5.59 -16.99 -5.65
C PRO A 97 6.86 -16.69 -6.46
#